data_AF-A0A973HX67-F1
#
_entry.id   AF-A0A973HX67-F1
#
_cell.length_a   1.000
_cell.length_b   1.000
_cell.length_c   1.000
_cell.angle_alpha   90.00
_cell.angle_beta   90.00
_cell.angle_gamma   90.00
#
_symmetry.space_group_name_H-M   'P 1'
#
loop_
_entity.id
_entity.type
_entity.pdbx_description
1 polymer ?
#
loop_
_entity_poly.entity_id
_entity_poly.type
_entity_poly.pdbx_seq_one_letter_code
_entity_poly.pdbx_strand_id
1 'polypeptide(L)'
;MSAFQSAVEIDPNHEPSKIALGWGMVDGQWKNPEEAAALIDKGWRRDGANLFPPRAGVPAPKKPEKPEVASPPDSTRPGRITTPESILGKLTPQEQRRREKELERRREEREKFEEKKRREYEGVPWPHRSVIKSRNWQIECNSTPEVARTYQWIMEALSSTLGKIFKAPDVRSQRPVVKIYRNHDEFMLKTGMGGGVGGFYQPDSQNVVAYHGTFGLTGTTYTVLAHEGTHAFQGKKLARMGNYPNWFIEGMAVYFGDGSKLDYKKKKLVTGLIPRDRLFHIQEKISEGRHTPLSKLGGLPRNRFSGTHYADSWSVMHYLINGPDSKKGQRFLVDYWKLGERRRVGQRQFNDLAERYFDDIDQMEASWQEYVLSLKPDPAGEVDEDRFTSMDFMFSIVRPDERWQYVLDEIQDRDLVLMRIPETRNEIRVRILSKTEDTQRPQDWIDSELLPALRKKYRDVRTLSGDLGGLDAYVFEFYDRPPEPKKTEEEEGAGEAGEKGAGAGDTTGFSQKQGLSPQQDPPEPEGESEEAAEPAPEPLKHRSYILVGVSNAYELRGSFEQAQFNALLADLEWVAFSFEKILRNRW
;
A
#
# COMPACT_ATOMS: atom_id res chain seq x y z
N MET A 1 6.79 -27.20 14.96
CA MET A 1 7.92 -28.15 14.92
C MET A 1 7.48 -29.59 14.62
N SER A 2 6.43 -30.14 15.24
CA SER A 2 6.03 -31.55 14.99
C SER A 2 5.61 -31.85 13.53
N ALA A 3 4.97 -30.91 12.84
CA ALA A 3 4.55 -31.11 11.44
C ALA A 3 5.74 -31.29 10.47
N PHE A 4 6.85 -30.58 10.69
CA PHE A 4 8.05 -30.72 9.86
C PHE A 4 8.77 -32.04 10.13
N GLN A 5 8.75 -32.53 11.38
CA GLN A 5 9.29 -33.84 11.73
C GLN A 5 8.49 -34.96 11.04
N SER A 6 7.16 -34.93 11.13
CA SER A 6 6.31 -35.91 10.44
C SER A 6 6.45 -35.87 8.92
N ALA A 7 6.69 -34.68 8.33
CA ALA A 7 6.95 -34.58 6.89
C ALA A 7 8.30 -35.20 6.47
N VAL A 8 9.35 -35.11 7.31
CA VAL A 8 10.64 -35.79 7.06
C VAL A 8 10.56 -37.29 7.33
N GLU A 9 9.68 -37.73 8.23
CA GLU A 9 9.41 -39.16 8.45
C GLU A 9 8.69 -39.81 7.26
N ILE A 10 7.78 -39.07 6.61
CA ILE A 10 7.03 -39.54 5.43
C ILE A 10 7.87 -39.44 4.16
N ASP A 11 8.60 -38.33 3.98
CA ASP A 11 9.54 -38.12 2.89
C ASP A 11 10.89 -37.64 3.45
N PRO A 12 11.86 -38.56 3.60
CA PRO A 12 13.19 -38.25 4.10
C PRO A 12 13.95 -37.21 3.27
N ASN A 13 13.52 -36.89 2.04
CA ASN A 13 14.14 -35.89 1.18
C ASN A 13 13.34 -34.59 1.07
N HIS A 14 12.30 -34.40 1.88
CA HIS A 14 11.47 -33.20 1.86
C HIS A 14 12.26 -31.95 2.30
N GLU A 15 12.90 -31.29 1.33
CA GLU A 15 13.83 -30.17 1.53
C GLU A 15 13.23 -29.01 2.34
N PRO A 16 11.98 -28.56 2.12
CA PRO A 16 11.41 -27.45 2.90
C PRO A 16 11.31 -27.77 4.39
N SER A 17 11.02 -29.03 4.74
CA SER A 17 10.93 -29.46 6.15
C SER A 17 12.31 -29.60 6.77
N LYS A 18 13.31 -30.08 6.02
CA LYS A 18 14.71 -30.14 6.47
C LYS A 18 15.27 -28.75 6.75
N ILE A 19 15.05 -27.78 5.87
CA ILE A 19 15.45 -26.38 6.07
C ILE A 19 14.76 -25.80 7.31
N ALA A 20 13.45 -26.01 7.46
CA ALA A 20 12.67 -25.53 8.60
C ALA A 20 13.09 -26.18 9.94
N LEU A 21 13.60 -27.41 9.91
CA LEU A 21 14.16 -28.12 11.07
C LEU A 21 15.62 -27.75 11.36
N GLY A 22 16.23 -26.88 10.56
CA GLY A 22 17.60 -26.40 10.79
C GLY A 22 18.69 -27.24 10.14
N TRP A 23 18.35 -28.25 9.33
CA TRP A 23 19.32 -29.03 8.55
C TRP A 23 20.06 -28.14 7.55
N GLY A 24 21.31 -28.46 7.24
CA GLY A 24 22.12 -27.74 6.26
C GLY A 24 22.73 -28.71 5.25
N MET A 25 23.16 -28.22 4.09
CA MET A 25 23.68 -29.03 2.99
C MET A 25 25.14 -28.67 2.74
N VAL A 26 26.01 -29.68 2.75
CA VAL A 26 27.45 -29.55 2.45
C VAL A 26 27.76 -30.52 1.33
N ASP A 27 28.29 -30.04 0.21
CA ASP A 27 28.68 -30.85 -0.96
C ASP A 27 27.59 -31.82 -1.43
N GLY A 28 26.33 -31.36 -1.45
CA GLY A 28 25.16 -32.16 -1.87
C GLY A 28 24.64 -33.16 -0.83
N GLN A 29 25.20 -33.16 0.39
CA GLN A 29 24.75 -34.01 1.49
C GLN A 29 24.08 -33.21 2.60
N TRP A 30 22.89 -33.65 3.02
CA TRP A 30 22.19 -33.11 4.17
C TRP A 30 22.89 -33.47 5.48
N LYS A 31 23.23 -32.45 6.26
CA LYS A 31 23.69 -32.47 7.64
C LYS A 31 22.54 -32.19 8.57
N ASN A 32 22.44 -32.97 9.64
CA ASN A 32 21.39 -32.79 10.63
C ASN A 32 21.57 -31.45 11.37
N PRO A 33 20.59 -30.99 12.17
CA PRO A 33 20.64 -29.67 12.81
C PRO A 33 21.83 -29.48 13.76
N GLU A 34 22.28 -30.54 14.45
CA GLU A 34 23.43 -30.49 15.35
C GLU A 34 24.74 -30.32 14.57
N GLU A 35 24.91 -31.07 13.48
CA GLU A 35 26.05 -30.96 12.58
C GLU A 35 26.11 -29.60 11.87
N ALA A 36 24.95 -29.11 11.41
CA ALA A 36 24.83 -27.80 10.78
C ALA A 36 25.18 -26.67 11.76
N ALA A 37 24.69 -26.75 13.01
CA ALA A 37 25.05 -25.81 14.07
C ALA A 37 26.55 -25.86 14.40
N ALA A 38 27.14 -27.06 14.48
CA ALA A 38 28.58 -27.22 14.73
C ALA A 38 29.46 -26.65 13.60
N LEU A 39 28.98 -26.67 12.34
CA LEU A 39 29.68 -26.04 11.21
C LEU A 39 29.57 -24.52 11.25
N ILE A 40 28.39 -23.99 11.58
CA ILE A 40 28.19 -22.55 11.77
C ILE A 40 29.07 -22.02 12.92
N ASP A 41 29.19 -22.77 14.02
CA ASP A 41 30.11 -22.44 15.13
C ASP A 41 31.59 -22.45 14.71
N LYS A 42 31.94 -23.27 13.69
CA LYS A 42 33.28 -23.27 13.06
C LYS A 42 33.46 -22.17 12.01
N GLY A 43 32.52 -21.23 11.90
CA GLY A 43 32.59 -20.08 10.99
C GLY A 43 32.06 -20.33 9.58
N TRP A 44 31.34 -21.44 9.35
CA TRP A 44 30.67 -21.68 8.08
C TRP A 44 29.48 -20.73 7.90
N ARG A 45 29.27 -20.25 6.68
CA ARG A 45 28.14 -19.38 6.33
C ARG A 45 26.99 -20.22 5.80
N ARG A 46 25.76 -19.79 6.10
CA ARG A 46 24.53 -20.43 5.63
C ARG A 46 23.84 -19.55 4.60
N ASP A 47 23.47 -20.13 3.46
CA ASP A 47 22.65 -19.50 2.42
C ASP A 47 21.56 -20.50 1.99
N GLY A 48 20.34 -20.24 2.46
CA GLY A 48 19.22 -21.18 2.32
C GLY A 48 19.54 -22.55 2.94
N ALA A 49 19.55 -23.57 2.09
CA ALA A 49 19.92 -24.93 2.48
C ALA A 49 21.44 -25.14 2.56
N ASN A 50 22.25 -24.35 1.86
CA ASN A 50 23.68 -24.62 1.67
C ASN A 50 24.54 -24.03 2.79
N LEU A 51 25.55 -24.79 3.23
CA LEU A 51 26.58 -24.38 4.16
C LEU A 51 27.91 -24.26 3.42
N PHE A 52 28.54 -23.09 3.51
CA PHE A 52 29.80 -22.76 2.85
C PHE A 52 30.94 -22.60 3.86
N PRO A 53 32.14 -23.09 3.56
CA PRO A 53 33.29 -22.94 4.44
C PRO A 53 33.67 -21.45 4.61
N PRO A 54 34.27 -21.09 5.76
CA PRO A 54 34.80 -19.74 5.97
C PRO A 54 35.81 -19.38 4.87
N ARG A 55 35.73 -18.15 4.35
CA ARG A 55 36.75 -17.63 3.42
C ARG A 55 38.07 -17.51 4.17
N ALA A 56 39.15 -18.05 3.60
CA ALA A 56 40.49 -17.90 4.15
C ALA A 56 40.81 -16.42 4.35
N GLY A 57 41.17 -16.03 5.58
CA GLY A 57 41.61 -14.66 5.91
C GLY A 57 40.69 -13.80 6.79
N VAL A 58 39.56 -14.31 7.30
CA VAL A 58 38.69 -13.56 8.23
C VAL A 58 38.63 -14.25 9.60
N PRO A 59 39.02 -13.61 10.73
CA PRO A 59 38.95 -14.22 12.04
C PRO A 59 37.49 -14.42 12.50
N ALA A 60 37.22 -15.54 13.16
CA ALA A 60 35.91 -15.86 13.73
C ALA A 60 35.45 -14.80 14.76
N PRO A 61 34.14 -14.46 14.83
CA PRO A 61 33.64 -13.52 15.82
C PRO A 61 33.74 -14.13 17.23
N LYS A 62 34.40 -13.42 18.15
CA LYS A 62 34.45 -13.80 19.57
C LYS A 62 33.06 -13.69 20.20
N LYS A 63 32.68 -14.75 20.93
CA LYS A 63 31.51 -14.78 21.83
C LYS A 63 31.59 -13.62 22.84
N PRO A 64 30.53 -12.86 23.09
CA PRO A 64 30.56 -11.83 24.13
C PRO A 64 30.58 -12.49 25.52
N GLU A 65 31.67 -12.27 26.26
CA GLU A 65 31.74 -12.52 27.70
C GLU A 65 30.84 -11.53 28.46
N LYS A 66 30.18 -12.03 29.51
CA LYS A 66 29.44 -11.21 30.48
C LYS A 66 30.38 -10.18 31.11
N PRO A 67 30.05 -8.88 31.17
CA PRO A 67 30.83 -7.95 31.97
C PRO A 67 30.48 -8.11 33.45
N GLU A 68 31.50 -8.45 34.24
CA GLU A 68 31.58 -8.16 35.67
C GLU A 68 31.49 -6.65 35.94
N VAL A 69 30.90 -6.33 37.08
CA VAL A 69 30.72 -4.98 37.61
C VAL A 69 32.08 -4.38 37.97
N ALA A 70 32.46 -3.30 37.29
CA ALA A 70 33.55 -2.42 37.72
C ALA A 70 33.06 -0.97 37.75
N SER A 71 33.26 -0.32 38.91
CA SER A 71 32.96 1.07 39.20
C SER A 71 33.68 2.05 38.24
N PRO A 72 33.14 3.27 38.02
CA PRO A 72 33.58 4.14 36.94
C PRO A 72 34.89 4.90 37.27
N PRO A 73 35.78 5.14 36.29
CA PRO A 73 36.81 6.15 36.42
C PRO A 73 36.26 7.54 36.08
N ASP A 74 36.94 8.50 36.69
CA ASP A 74 36.59 9.89 36.89
C ASP A 74 36.45 10.72 35.60
N SER A 75 35.60 11.74 35.74
CA SER A 75 35.31 12.82 34.81
C SER A 75 36.56 13.64 34.45
N THR A 76 36.81 13.83 33.14
CA THR A 76 37.31 15.08 32.52
C THR A 76 37.77 14.86 31.06
N ARG A 77 36.86 15.07 30.08
CA ARG A 77 37.15 15.68 28.77
C ARG A 77 35.87 15.98 27.97
N PRO A 78 35.87 17.04 27.13
CA PRO A 78 34.68 17.77 26.71
C PRO A 78 34.04 17.17 25.45
N GLY A 79 32.71 17.20 25.42
CA GLY A 79 31.89 16.63 24.34
C GLY A 79 30.47 16.25 24.76
N ARG A 80 30.08 16.60 26.00
CA ARG A 80 28.69 16.47 26.45
C ARG A 80 27.93 17.70 25.96
N ILE A 81 27.20 17.54 24.87
CA ILE A 81 26.03 18.37 24.62
C ILE A 81 25.14 18.16 25.85
N THR A 82 25.09 19.17 26.71
CA THR A 82 24.06 19.28 27.74
C THR A 82 22.73 19.23 27.03
N THR A 83 21.98 18.17 27.25
CA THR A 83 20.56 18.08 26.89
C THR A 83 19.89 19.40 27.28
N PRO A 84 19.32 20.16 26.35
CA PRO A 84 18.40 21.22 26.72
C PRO A 84 17.23 20.53 27.41
N GLU A 85 17.05 20.84 28.68
CA GLU A 85 15.91 20.42 29.51
C GLU A 85 14.61 21.13 29.05
N SER A 86 14.43 21.35 27.74
CA SER A 86 13.51 22.34 27.19
C SER A 86 12.65 21.86 26.01
N ILE A 87 12.40 20.55 25.85
CA ILE A 87 11.38 20.05 24.89
C ILE A 87 10.55 18.93 25.53
N LEU A 88 10.11 19.15 26.77
CA LEU A 88 9.05 18.38 27.40
C LEU A 88 8.26 19.38 28.22
N GLY A 89 7.13 19.86 27.69
CA GLY A 89 6.04 20.20 28.58
C GLY A 89 5.79 18.96 29.44
N LYS A 90 6.21 19.00 30.71
CA LYS A 90 6.00 17.89 31.64
C LYS A 90 4.49 17.72 31.75
N LEU A 91 3.95 16.71 31.05
CA LEU A 91 2.58 16.25 31.23
C LEU A 91 2.28 16.26 32.72
N THR A 92 1.17 16.87 33.09
CA THR A 92 0.78 16.95 34.48
C THR A 92 0.67 15.53 35.07
N PRO A 93 0.88 15.34 36.38
CA PRO A 93 0.73 14.03 37.01
C PRO A 93 -0.66 13.39 36.77
N GLN A 94 -1.68 14.20 36.47
CA GLN A 94 -3.02 13.72 36.07
C GLN A 94 -3.05 13.18 34.64
N GLU A 95 -2.39 13.86 33.69
CA GLU A 95 -2.28 13.40 32.29
C GLU A 95 -1.44 12.14 32.18
N GLN A 96 -0.37 12.03 32.97
CA GLN A 96 0.45 10.81 33.04
C GLN A 96 -0.37 9.60 33.51
N ARG A 97 -1.13 9.75 34.60
CA ARG A 97 -2.01 8.67 35.10
C ARG A 97 -3.15 8.33 34.13
N ARG A 98 -3.70 9.32 33.42
CA ARG A 98 -4.73 9.09 32.40
C ARG A 98 -4.15 8.26 31.24
N ARG A 99 -2.92 8.58 30.82
CA ARG A 99 -2.18 7.85 29.78
C ARG A 99 -1.87 6.42 30.21
N GLU A 100 -1.37 6.21 31.42
CA GLU A 100 -1.10 4.86 31.95
C GLU A 100 -2.35 3.97 31.98
N LYS A 101 -3.47 4.50 32.47
CA LYS A 101 -4.75 3.77 32.48
C LYS A 101 -5.25 3.41 31.08
N GLU A 102 -5.10 4.33 30.13
CA GLU A 102 -5.47 4.09 28.73
C GLU A 102 -4.56 3.03 28.09
N LEU A 103 -3.26 3.04 28.39
CA LEU A 103 -2.33 2.02 27.93
C LEU A 103 -2.64 0.63 28.51
N GLU A 104 -3.01 0.55 29.78
CA GLU A 104 -3.37 -0.72 30.42
C GLU A 104 -4.68 -1.28 29.86
N ARG A 105 -5.70 -0.42 29.66
CA ARG A 105 -6.95 -0.78 28.96
C ARG A 105 -6.67 -1.36 27.57
N ARG A 106 -5.78 -0.71 26.80
CA ARG A 106 -5.37 -1.19 25.46
C ARG A 106 -4.69 -2.55 25.51
N ARG A 107 -3.87 -2.82 26.53
CA ARG A 107 -3.21 -4.13 26.71
C ARG A 107 -4.24 -5.23 26.96
N GLU A 108 -5.16 -5.02 27.89
CA GLU A 108 -6.21 -6.00 28.19
C GLU A 108 -7.14 -6.28 26.99
N GLU A 109 -7.54 -5.22 26.27
CA GLU A 109 -8.37 -5.34 25.06
C GLU A 109 -7.63 -6.12 23.97
N ARG A 110 -6.32 -5.91 23.84
CA ARG A 110 -5.47 -6.65 22.91
C ARG A 110 -5.37 -8.12 23.28
N GLU A 111 -5.17 -8.47 24.54
CA GLU A 111 -5.08 -9.86 24.98
C GLU A 111 -6.38 -10.63 24.72
N LYS A 112 -7.53 -10.04 25.08
CA LYS A 112 -8.85 -10.61 24.79
C LYS A 112 -9.07 -10.82 23.29
N PHE A 113 -8.60 -9.88 22.47
CA PHE A 113 -8.67 -9.99 21.02
C PHE A 113 -7.78 -11.13 20.49
N GLU A 114 -6.54 -11.24 20.96
CA GLU A 114 -5.60 -12.29 20.52
C GLU A 114 -6.13 -13.68 20.88
N GLU A 115 -6.73 -13.84 22.05
CA GLU A 115 -7.41 -15.07 22.45
C GLU A 115 -8.60 -15.39 21.54
N LYS A 116 -9.46 -14.41 21.25
CA LYS A 116 -10.60 -14.60 20.34
C LYS A 116 -10.14 -15.01 18.94
N LYS A 117 -9.15 -14.30 18.37
CA LYS A 117 -8.56 -14.61 17.06
C LYS A 117 -7.95 -16.02 17.06
N ARG A 118 -7.21 -16.38 18.12
CA ARG A 118 -6.65 -17.73 18.25
C ARG A 118 -7.75 -18.78 18.16
N ARG A 119 -8.86 -18.59 18.89
CA ARG A 119 -10.02 -19.49 18.85
C ARG A 119 -10.67 -19.56 17.45
N GLU A 120 -10.76 -18.44 16.74
CA GLU A 120 -11.28 -18.40 15.36
C GLU A 120 -10.40 -19.18 14.37
N TYR A 121 -9.08 -19.09 14.51
CA TYR A 121 -8.11 -19.77 13.64
C TYR A 121 -7.86 -21.23 14.02
N GLU A 122 -8.01 -21.58 15.30
CA GLU A 122 -8.04 -22.96 15.79
C GLU A 122 -9.32 -23.66 15.33
N GLY A 123 -10.47 -22.97 15.41
CA GLY A 123 -11.74 -23.47 14.92
C GLY A 123 -12.07 -24.88 15.41
N VAL A 124 -12.62 -25.70 14.51
CA VAL A 124 -12.90 -27.12 14.72
C VAL A 124 -12.41 -27.94 13.50
N PRO A 125 -12.19 -29.25 13.64
CA PRO A 125 -11.94 -30.10 12.48
C PRO A 125 -13.06 -29.99 11.44
N TRP A 126 -12.72 -30.02 10.15
CA TRP A 126 -13.69 -29.88 9.04
C TRP A 126 -14.95 -30.78 9.13
N PRO A 127 -14.88 -32.04 9.61
CA PRO A 127 -16.08 -32.86 9.81
C PRO A 127 -17.10 -32.27 10.80
N HIS A 128 -16.64 -31.45 11.76
CA HIS A 128 -17.47 -30.78 12.78
C HIS A 128 -17.79 -29.32 12.43
N ARG A 129 -17.52 -28.89 11.18
CA ARG A 129 -17.76 -27.53 10.73
C ARG A 129 -19.21 -27.09 10.91
N SER A 130 -19.41 -25.80 11.07
CA SER A 130 -20.74 -25.18 11.04
C SER A 130 -21.31 -25.28 9.63
N VAL A 131 -22.53 -25.79 9.50
CA VAL A 131 -23.28 -25.84 8.25
C VAL A 131 -24.57 -25.03 8.40
N ILE A 132 -24.66 -23.88 7.71
CA ILE A 132 -25.78 -22.95 7.81
C ILE A 132 -26.45 -22.84 6.44
N LYS A 133 -27.72 -23.26 6.36
CA LYS A 133 -28.54 -23.10 5.14
C LYS A 133 -29.28 -21.77 5.20
N SER A 134 -29.01 -20.87 4.28
CA SER A 134 -29.71 -19.61 4.13
C SER A 134 -30.61 -19.62 2.88
N ARG A 135 -31.19 -18.47 2.53
CA ARG A 135 -32.13 -18.36 1.40
C ARG A 135 -31.45 -18.67 0.07
N ASN A 136 -30.28 -18.08 -0.15
CA ASN A 136 -29.55 -18.14 -1.41
C ASN A 136 -28.31 -19.06 -1.36
N TRP A 137 -27.82 -19.41 -0.17
CA TRP A 137 -26.54 -20.09 0.02
C TRP A 137 -26.61 -21.24 1.03
N GLN A 138 -25.60 -22.11 0.99
CA GLN A 138 -25.23 -22.97 2.10
C GLN A 138 -23.80 -22.60 2.52
N ILE A 139 -23.62 -22.21 3.78
CA ILE A 139 -22.31 -21.86 4.32
C ILE A 139 -21.76 -23.04 5.11
N GLU A 140 -20.53 -23.43 4.81
CA GLU A 140 -19.77 -24.46 5.51
C GLU A 140 -18.47 -23.83 6.01
N CYS A 141 -18.33 -23.67 7.33
CA CYS A 141 -17.18 -22.99 7.93
C CYS A 141 -16.71 -23.71 9.18
N ASN A 142 -15.41 -24.04 9.24
CA ASN A 142 -14.82 -24.72 10.41
C ASN A 142 -14.06 -23.77 11.34
N SER A 143 -14.26 -22.46 11.21
CA SER A 143 -13.97 -21.47 12.27
C SER A 143 -15.08 -21.52 13.34
N THR A 144 -15.21 -20.48 14.17
CA THR A 144 -16.26 -20.38 15.19
C THR A 144 -17.66 -20.25 14.58
N PRO A 145 -18.72 -20.68 15.28
CA PRO A 145 -20.10 -20.50 14.82
C PRO A 145 -20.48 -19.02 14.57
N GLU A 146 -19.90 -18.10 15.33
CA GLU A 146 -20.08 -16.65 15.16
C GLU A 146 -19.56 -16.20 13.79
N VAL A 147 -18.33 -16.59 13.45
CA VAL A 147 -17.71 -16.32 12.15
C VAL A 147 -18.53 -16.92 11.00
N ALA A 148 -19.02 -18.15 11.15
CA ALA A 148 -19.87 -18.80 10.15
C ALA A 148 -21.17 -18.00 9.90
N ARG A 149 -21.81 -17.47 10.95
CA ARG A 149 -23.00 -16.62 10.84
C ARG A 149 -22.69 -15.27 10.18
N THR A 150 -21.53 -14.68 10.48
CA THR A 150 -21.07 -13.46 9.79
C THR A 150 -21.00 -13.70 8.28
N TYR A 151 -20.35 -14.78 7.83
CA TYR A 151 -20.26 -15.07 6.40
C TYR A 151 -21.62 -15.36 5.76
N GLN A 152 -22.51 -16.04 6.47
CA GLN A 152 -23.90 -16.23 6.00
C GLN A 152 -24.61 -14.91 5.74
N TRP A 153 -24.50 -13.95 6.65
CA TRP A 153 -25.07 -12.63 6.45
C TRP A 153 -24.44 -11.89 5.26
N ILE A 154 -23.11 -11.94 5.13
CA ILE A 154 -22.36 -11.31 4.02
C ILE A 154 -22.85 -11.81 2.66
N MET A 155 -22.93 -13.13 2.49
CA MET A 155 -23.33 -13.73 1.21
C MET A 155 -24.79 -13.40 0.85
N GLU A 156 -25.68 -13.31 1.84
CA GLU A 156 -27.06 -12.86 1.64
C GLU A 156 -27.14 -11.37 1.27
N ALA A 157 -26.34 -10.52 1.92
CA ALA A 157 -26.24 -9.10 1.58
C ALA A 157 -25.74 -8.91 0.13
N LEU A 158 -24.73 -9.68 -0.28
CA LEU A 158 -24.23 -9.69 -1.65
C LEU A 158 -25.31 -10.09 -2.66
N SER A 159 -26.02 -11.19 -2.42
CA SER A 159 -27.12 -11.63 -3.30
C SER A 159 -28.25 -10.62 -3.40
N SER A 160 -28.59 -9.96 -2.30
CA SER A 160 -29.60 -8.90 -2.26
C SER A 160 -29.18 -7.70 -3.10
N THR A 161 -27.91 -7.29 -3.03
CA THR A 161 -27.39 -6.16 -3.81
C THR A 161 -27.30 -6.48 -5.30
N LEU A 162 -26.71 -7.61 -5.66
CA LEU A 162 -26.62 -8.06 -7.06
C LEU A 162 -28.01 -8.22 -7.70
N GLY A 163 -28.97 -8.79 -6.96
CA GLY A 163 -30.34 -9.00 -7.42
C GLY A 163 -31.15 -7.72 -7.65
N LYS A 164 -30.75 -6.58 -7.09
CA LYS A 164 -31.40 -5.28 -7.38
C LYS A 164 -31.04 -4.75 -8.76
N ILE A 165 -29.80 -4.98 -9.19
CA ILE A 165 -29.25 -4.49 -10.45
C ILE A 165 -29.56 -5.47 -11.58
N PHE A 166 -29.34 -6.77 -11.34
CA PHE A 166 -29.54 -7.82 -12.35
C PHE A 166 -30.78 -8.65 -12.03
N LYS A 167 -31.93 -8.18 -12.53
CA LYS A 167 -33.24 -8.84 -12.38
C LYS A 167 -33.41 -9.97 -13.41
N ALA A 168 -32.60 -11.02 -13.28
CA ALA A 168 -32.72 -12.25 -14.08
C ALA A 168 -33.32 -13.39 -13.24
N PRO A 169 -34.11 -14.31 -13.83
CA PRO A 169 -34.52 -15.53 -13.16
C PRO A 169 -33.31 -16.43 -12.86
N ASP A 170 -33.44 -17.29 -11.86
CA ASP A 170 -32.42 -18.32 -11.61
C ASP A 170 -32.50 -19.37 -12.74
N VAL A 171 -31.37 -19.67 -13.36
CA VAL A 171 -31.26 -20.71 -14.40
C VAL A 171 -30.85 -22.06 -13.81
N ARG A 172 -30.46 -22.08 -12.53
CA ARG A 172 -30.10 -23.28 -11.77
C ARG A 172 -30.80 -23.23 -10.41
N SER A 173 -31.38 -24.36 -10.00
CA SER A 173 -32.15 -24.49 -8.76
C SER A 173 -31.27 -24.74 -7.53
N GLN A 174 -30.03 -25.22 -7.73
CA GLN A 174 -29.11 -25.52 -6.65
C GLN A 174 -28.66 -24.24 -5.92
N ARG A 175 -28.57 -24.34 -4.58
CA ARG A 175 -27.94 -23.30 -3.76
C ARG A 175 -26.43 -23.52 -3.79
N PRO A 176 -25.63 -22.52 -4.22
CA PRO A 176 -24.19 -22.57 -4.11
C PRO A 176 -23.73 -22.87 -2.68
N VAL A 177 -22.72 -23.73 -2.53
CA VAL A 177 -22.08 -24.01 -1.25
C VAL A 177 -20.83 -23.15 -1.11
N VAL A 178 -20.71 -22.42 0.00
CA VAL A 178 -19.56 -21.60 0.35
C VAL A 178 -18.76 -22.34 1.41
N LYS A 179 -17.57 -22.82 1.07
CA LYS A 179 -16.66 -23.57 1.93
C LYS A 179 -15.55 -22.65 2.42
N ILE A 180 -15.46 -22.44 3.73
CA ILE A 180 -14.52 -21.50 4.36
C ILE A 180 -13.69 -22.26 5.39
N TYR A 181 -12.42 -22.48 5.07
CA TYR A 181 -11.48 -23.12 5.99
C TYR A 181 -11.05 -22.14 7.09
N ARG A 182 -10.74 -22.64 8.29
CA ARG A 182 -10.42 -21.80 9.47
C ARG A 182 -9.17 -20.93 9.31
N ASN A 183 -8.26 -21.28 8.40
CA ASN A 183 -7.06 -20.53 8.10
C ASN A 183 -6.49 -20.91 6.72
N HIS A 184 -5.49 -20.14 6.28
CA HIS A 184 -4.82 -20.30 4.99
C HIS A 184 -4.12 -21.66 4.86
N ASP A 185 -3.45 -22.14 5.92
CA ASP A 185 -2.72 -23.41 5.90
C ASP A 185 -3.65 -24.60 5.61
N GLU A 186 -4.81 -24.66 6.27
CA GLU A 186 -5.78 -25.71 6.00
C GLU A 186 -6.38 -25.57 4.60
N PHE A 187 -6.63 -24.36 4.12
CA PHE A 187 -7.11 -24.14 2.74
C PHE A 187 -6.11 -24.65 1.71
N MET A 188 -4.82 -24.33 1.84
CA MET A 188 -3.78 -24.84 0.94
C MET A 188 -3.72 -26.36 1.01
N LEU A 189 -3.71 -26.93 2.21
CA LEU A 189 -3.66 -28.39 2.40
C LEU A 189 -4.88 -29.11 1.78
N LYS A 190 -6.07 -28.51 1.87
CA LYS A 190 -7.32 -29.14 1.39
C LYS A 190 -7.60 -28.93 -0.09
N THR A 191 -7.08 -27.85 -0.67
CA THR A 191 -7.37 -27.47 -2.05
C THR A 191 -6.19 -27.69 -3.00
N GLY A 192 -4.96 -27.79 -2.49
CA GLY A 192 -3.74 -27.85 -3.28
C GLY A 192 -3.38 -26.52 -3.97
N MET A 193 -4.09 -25.43 -3.65
CA MET A 193 -3.80 -24.11 -4.21
C MET A 193 -2.53 -23.51 -3.59
N GLY A 194 -1.79 -22.75 -4.39
CA GLY A 194 -0.61 -22.02 -3.92
C GLY A 194 -0.96 -20.82 -3.03
N GLY A 195 0.02 -20.33 -2.27
CA GLY A 195 -0.18 -19.26 -1.28
C GLY A 195 -0.58 -17.89 -1.82
N GLY A 196 -0.65 -17.72 -3.14
CA GLY A 196 -1.13 -16.50 -3.81
C GLY A 196 -2.64 -16.50 -4.10
N VAL A 197 -3.40 -17.49 -3.62
CA VAL A 197 -4.84 -17.62 -3.91
C VAL A 197 -5.68 -17.42 -2.65
N GLY A 198 -6.49 -16.36 -2.62
CA GLY A 198 -7.39 -16.07 -1.49
C GLY A 198 -8.63 -16.98 -1.43
N GLY A 199 -9.06 -17.46 -2.59
CA GLY A 199 -10.22 -18.33 -2.79
C GLY A 199 -10.51 -18.50 -4.28
N PHE A 200 -11.52 -19.31 -4.61
CA PHE A 200 -11.93 -19.53 -5.99
C PHE A 200 -13.38 -20.02 -6.09
N TYR A 201 -14.00 -19.69 -7.22
CA TYR A 201 -15.26 -20.24 -7.69
C TYR A 201 -15.06 -21.50 -8.54
N GLN A 202 -15.89 -22.52 -8.32
CA GLN A 202 -15.94 -23.75 -9.12
C GLN A 202 -17.17 -23.74 -10.04
N PRO A 203 -17.01 -23.54 -11.37
CA PRO A 203 -18.15 -23.42 -12.30
C PRO A 203 -19.10 -24.61 -12.35
N ASP A 204 -18.56 -25.82 -12.20
CA ASP A 204 -19.32 -27.07 -12.31
C ASP A 204 -20.22 -27.30 -11.10
N SER A 205 -19.66 -27.14 -9.89
CA SER A 205 -20.38 -27.34 -8.62
C SER A 205 -21.07 -26.08 -8.11
N GLN A 206 -20.76 -24.92 -8.71
CA GLN A 206 -21.10 -23.58 -8.28
C GLN A 206 -20.58 -23.20 -6.89
N ASN A 207 -19.62 -23.94 -6.35
CA ASN A 207 -19.15 -23.70 -5.01
C ASN A 207 -18.16 -22.54 -4.98
N VAL A 208 -18.15 -21.82 -3.88
CA VAL A 208 -17.10 -20.85 -3.52
C VAL A 208 -16.25 -21.49 -2.45
N VAL A 209 -14.93 -21.45 -2.60
CA VAL A 209 -13.98 -21.99 -1.63
C VAL A 209 -13.01 -20.90 -1.22
N ALA A 210 -12.85 -20.67 0.08
CA ALA A 210 -11.97 -19.64 0.64
C ALA A 210 -11.47 -20.05 2.03
N TYR A 211 -10.76 -19.14 2.71
CA TYR A 211 -10.37 -19.30 4.10
C TYR A 211 -10.67 -18.06 4.94
N HIS A 212 -10.79 -18.27 6.25
CA HIS A 212 -10.89 -17.23 7.25
C HIS A 212 -9.53 -16.58 7.50
N GLY A 213 -9.40 -15.29 7.17
CA GLY A 213 -8.17 -14.53 7.35
C GLY A 213 -8.04 -13.34 6.39
N THR A 214 -6.81 -12.87 6.25
CA THR A 214 -6.40 -11.82 5.31
C THR A 214 -5.71 -12.44 4.09
N PHE A 215 -5.78 -11.73 2.96
CA PHE A 215 -5.19 -12.11 1.68
C PHE A 215 -4.55 -10.88 1.03
N GLY A 216 -3.28 -10.98 0.63
CA GLY A 216 -2.56 -9.82 0.10
C GLY A 216 -2.49 -8.67 1.12
N LEU A 217 -2.51 -7.44 0.62
CA LEU A 217 -2.35 -6.23 1.45
C LEU A 217 -3.65 -5.82 2.15
N THR A 218 -4.75 -5.76 1.40
CA THR A 218 -6.05 -5.23 1.82
C THR A 218 -7.17 -6.27 1.72
N GLY A 219 -6.88 -7.43 1.12
CA GLY A 219 -7.86 -8.48 0.93
C GLY A 219 -8.21 -9.16 2.24
N THR A 220 -9.49 -9.44 2.41
CA THR A 220 -10.03 -10.19 3.54
C THR A 220 -10.85 -11.34 3.00
N THR A 221 -11.22 -12.31 3.85
CA THR A 221 -12.21 -13.31 3.46
C THR A 221 -13.46 -12.66 2.89
N TYR A 222 -13.87 -11.50 3.39
CA TYR A 222 -15.01 -10.77 2.84
C TYR A 222 -14.79 -10.39 1.37
N THR A 223 -13.67 -9.75 1.01
CA THR A 223 -13.43 -9.30 -0.37
C THR A 223 -13.37 -10.49 -1.33
N VAL A 224 -12.72 -11.58 -0.91
CA VAL A 224 -12.69 -12.85 -1.67
C VAL A 224 -14.10 -13.40 -1.83
N LEU A 225 -14.88 -13.50 -0.76
CA LEU A 225 -16.26 -14.00 -0.82
C LEU A 225 -17.17 -13.11 -1.67
N ALA A 226 -16.96 -11.80 -1.67
CA ALA A 226 -17.72 -10.87 -2.50
C ALA A 226 -17.35 -11.03 -3.99
N HIS A 227 -16.07 -11.17 -4.31
CA HIS A 227 -15.58 -11.44 -5.67
C HIS A 227 -16.06 -12.79 -6.19
N GLU A 228 -15.71 -13.88 -5.50
CA GLU A 228 -16.08 -15.25 -5.91
C GLU A 228 -17.58 -15.53 -5.79
N GLY A 229 -18.24 -14.89 -4.82
CA GLY A 229 -19.70 -14.91 -4.69
C GLY A 229 -20.41 -14.25 -5.87
N THR A 230 -19.79 -13.24 -6.49
CA THR A 230 -20.31 -12.64 -7.73
C THR A 230 -20.23 -13.64 -8.88
N HIS A 231 -19.17 -14.44 -8.98
CA HIS A 231 -19.11 -15.54 -9.96
C HIS A 231 -20.17 -16.61 -9.71
N ALA A 232 -20.42 -16.96 -8.44
CA ALA A 232 -21.51 -17.89 -8.12
C ALA A 232 -22.89 -17.32 -8.47
N PHE A 233 -23.13 -16.01 -8.24
CA PHE A 233 -24.34 -15.33 -8.70
C PHE A 233 -24.46 -15.34 -10.22
N GLN A 234 -23.38 -15.01 -10.94
CA GLN A 234 -23.31 -15.08 -12.40
C GLN A 234 -23.64 -16.48 -12.89
N GLY A 235 -23.03 -17.53 -12.34
CA GLY A 235 -23.33 -18.91 -12.71
C GLY A 235 -24.78 -19.32 -12.41
N LYS A 236 -25.43 -18.71 -11.42
CA LYS A 236 -26.84 -18.96 -11.08
C LYS A 236 -27.82 -18.22 -12.00
N LYS A 237 -27.43 -17.06 -12.54
CA LYS A 237 -28.28 -16.19 -13.37
C LYS A 237 -28.03 -16.31 -14.88
N LEU A 238 -26.80 -16.63 -15.28
CA LEU A 238 -26.38 -16.72 -16.67
C LEU A 238 -26.45 -18.16 -17.15
N ALA A 239 -27.46 -18.48 -17.98
CA ALA A 239 -27.59 -19.80 -18.60
C ALA A 239 -26.33 -20.21 -19.38
N ARG A 240 -25.66 -19.24 -20.00
CA ARG A 240 -24.48 -19.43 -20.85
C ARG A 240 -23.39 -18.44 -20.45
N MET A 241 -22.83 -18.57 -19.25
CA MET A 241 -21.78 -17.67 -18.76
C MET A 241 -20.58 -17.54 -19.74
N GLY A 242 -20.25 -18.60 -20.47
CA GLY A 242 -19.20 -18.57 -21.51
C GLY A 242 -19.51 -17.72 -22.76
N ASN A 243 -20.74 -17.21 -22.90
CA ASN A 243 -21.07 -16.26 -23.97
C ASN A 243 -20.51 -14.86 -23.72
N TYR A 244 -20.14 -14.55 -22.47
CA TYR A 244 -19.66 -13.23 -22.07
C TYR A 244 -18.12 -13.22 -22.04
N PRO A 245 -17.48 -12.14 -22.50
CA PRO A 245 -16.03 -11.98 -22.36
C PRO A 245 -15.66 -11.69 -20.91
N ASN A 246 -14.38 -11.94 -20.61
CA ASN A 246 -13.85 -11.81 -19.26
C ASN A 246 -13.99 -10.40 -18.68
N TRP A 247 -13.94 -9.34 -19.50
CA TRP A 247 -14.09 -7.97 -18.97
C TRP A 247 -15.41 -7.79 -18.24
N PHE A 248 -16.49 -8.40 -18.73
CA PHE A 248 -17.81 -8.30 -18.13
C PHE A 248 -17.89 -9.17 -16.87
N ILE A 249 -17.42 -10.41 -16.98
CA ILE A 249 -17.46 -11.39 -15.89
C ILE A 249 -16.59 -10.94 -14.70
N GLU A 250 -15.32 -10.64 -14.96
CA GLU A 250 -14.37 -10.18 -13.94
C GLU A 250 -14.66 -8.74 -13.53
N GLY A 251 -15.03 -7.84 -14.45
CA GLY A 251 -15.37 -6.45 -14.11
C GLY A 251 -16.53 -6.35 -13.13
N MET A 252 -17.56 -7.19 -13.27
CA MET A 252 -18.61 -7.31 -12.27
C MET A 252 -18.06 -7.82 -10.93
N ALA A 253 -17.25 -8.89 -10.95
CA ALA A 253 -16.71 -9.48 -9.74
C ALA A 253 -15.82 -8.50 -8.96
N VAL A 254 -15.01 -7.70 -9.66
CA VAL A 254 -14.21 -6.64 -9.05
C VAL A 254 -15.09 -5.49 -8.55
N TYR A 255 -16.09 -5.05 -9.31
CA TYR A 255 -16.97 -3.95 -8.88
C TYR A 255 -17.79 -4.31 -7.62
N PHE A 256 -18.34 -5.52 -7.55
CA PHE A 256 -19.13 -5.99 -6.40
C PHE A 256 -18.28 -6.66 -5.31
N GLY A 257 -17.04 -7.02 -5.61
CA GLY A 257 -16.03 -7.52 -4.68
C GLY A 257 -15.18 -6.37 -4.15
N ASP A 258 -14.05 -6.13 -4.80
CA ASP A 258 -13.06 -5.13 -4.40
C ASP A 258 -13.60 -3.68 -4.34
N GLY A 259 -14.58 -3.36 -5.19
CA GLY A 259 -15.30 -2.07 -5.21
C GLY A 259 -16.44 -1.98 -4.19
N SER A 260 -16.39 -2.76 -3.11
CA SER A 260 -17.45 -2.80 -2.10
C SER A 260 -16.93 -2.94 -0.68
N LYS A 261 -17.71 -2.43 0.29
CA LYS A 261 -17.50 -2.66 1.72
C LYS A 261 -18.78 -3.05 2.43
N LEU A 262 -18.63 -3.68 3.58
CA LEU A 262 -19.74 -3.94 4.48
C LEU A 262 -19.97 -2.75 5.40
N ASP A 263 -21.21 -2.26 5.39
CA ASP A 263 -21.75 -1.45 6.48
C ASP A 263 -22.34 -2.41 7.52
N TYR A 264 -21.55 -2.77 8.54
CA TYR A 264 -21.97 -3.65 9.62
C TYR A 264 -23.08 -3.05 10.47
N LYS A 265 -23.10 -1.72 10.66
CA LYS A 265 -24.15 -1.03 11.42
C LYS A 265 -25.50 -1.16 10.73
N LYS A 266 -25.53 -0.96 9.41
CA LYS A 266 -26.76 -1.08 8.59
C LYS A 266 -27.00 -2.48 8.05
N LYS A 267 -26.08 -3.42 8.30
CA LYS A 267 -26.10 -4.79 7.78
C LYS A 267 -26.29 -4.84 6.25
N LYS A 268 -25.57 -3.98 5.51
CA LYS A 268 -25.68 -3.84 4.05
C LYS A 268 -24.32 -3.84 3.36
N LEU A 269 -24.31 -4.31 2.12
CA LEU A 269 -23.20 -4.11 1.20
C LEU A 269 -23.30 -2.71 0.58
N VAL A 270 -22.22 -1.94 0.65
CA VAL A 270 -22.05 -0.65 -0.03
C VAL A 270 -21.13 -0.90 -1.23
N THR A 271 -21.59 -0.57 -2.43
CA THR A 271 -20.89 -0.82 -3.70
C THR A 271 -20.52 0.48 -4.40
N GLY A 272 -19.62 0.41 -5.37
CA GLY A 272 -19.17 1.56 -6.15
C GLY A 272 -18.01 2.31 -5.50
N LEU A 273 -17.38 1.69 -4.49
CA LEU A 273 -16.12 2.18 -3.95
C LEU A 273 -15.02 2.03 -4.98
N ILE A 274 -13.99 2.85 -4.79
CA ILE A 274 -12.86 2.93 -5.70
C ILE A 274 -11.68 2.14 -5.09
N PRO A 275 -11.39 0.91 -5.56
CA PRO A 275 -10.21 0.15 -5.13
C PRO A 275 -8.94 0.89 -5.56
N ARG A 276 -8.23 1.43 -4.57
CA ARG A 276 -7.04 2.28 -4.70
C ARG A 276 -6.01 1.71 -5.69
N ASP A 277 -5.54 0.48 -5.45
CA ASP A 277 -4.49 -0.15 -6.27
C ASP A 277 -4.92 -0.30 -7.74
N ARG A 278 -6.21 -0.58 -7.97
CA ARG A 278 -6.74 -0.74 -9.32
C ARG A 278 -6.90 0.59 -10.02
N LEU A 279 -7.36 1.63 -9.31
CA LEU A 279 -7.48 2.97 -9.85
C LEU A 279 -6.12 3.49 -10.30
N PHE A 280 -5.10 3.41 -9.45
CA PHE A 280 -3.77 3.88 -9.80
C PHE A 280 -3.18 3.11 -10.98
N HIS A 281 -3.34 1.78 -10.99
CA HIS A 281 -2.87 0.97 -12.11
C HIS A 281 -3.54 1.36 -13.44
N ILE A 282 -4.85 1.63 -13.46
CA ILE A 282 -5.52 2.04 -14.70
C ILE A 282 -5.20 3.50 -15.08
N GLN A 283 -5.07 4.41 -14.11
CA GLN A 283 -4.69 5.80 -14.38
C GLN A 283 -3.29 5.89 -14.99
N GLU A 284 -2.32 5.14 -14.45
CA GLU A 284 -0.97 5.02 -15.03
C GLU A 284 -1.01 4.44 -16.45
N LYS A 285 -1.79 3.37 -16.67
CA LYS A 285 -1.94 2.79 -18.02
C LYS A 285 -2.53 3.79 -19.01
N ILE A 286 -3.50 4.61 -18.60
CA ILE A 286 -4.11 5.62 -19.47
C ILE A 286 -3.11 6.75 -19.75
N SER A 287 -2.43 7.26 -18.72
CA SER A 287 -1.48 8.37 -18.88
C SER A 287 -0.29 8.00 -19.77
N GLU A 288 0.14 6.73 -19.75
CA GLU A 288 1.21 6.21 -20.61
C GLU A 288 0.72 5.65 -21.95
N GLY A 289 -0.59 5.71 -22.24
CA GLY A 289 -1.16 5.15 -23.47
C GLY A 289 -1.02 3.62 -23.60
N ARG A 290 -0.86 2.93 -22.47
CA ARG A 290 -0.71 1.46 -22.35
C ARG A 290 -2.02 0.75 -21.96
N HIS A 291 -3.13 1.47 -21.78
CA HIS A 291 -4.42 0.86 -21.46
C HIS A 291 -4.94 0.00 -22.62
N THR A 292 -5.86 -0.92 -22.31
CA THR A 292 -6.51 -1.73 -23.35
C THR A 292 -7.60 -0.89 -24.00
N PRO A 293 -7.57 -0.62 -25.32
CA PRO A 293 -8.66 0.10 -25.98
C PRO A 293 -10.00 -0.59 -25.75
N LEU A 294 -11.06 0.17 -25.50
CA LEU A 294 -12.38 -0.37 -25.11
C LEU A 294 -12.92 -1.34 -26.15
N SER A 295 -12.73 -1.02 -27.44
CA SER A 295 -13.11 -1.92 -28.53
C SER A 295 -12.45 -3.30 -28.40
N LYS A 296 -11.14 -3.34 -28.09
CA LYS A 296 -10.39 -4.59 -27.94
C LYS A 296 -10.77 -5.31 -26.65
N LEU A 297 -10.95 -4.58 -25.55
CA LEU A 297 -11.37 -5.14 -24.26
C LEU A 297 -12.72 -5.87 -24.39
N GLY A 298 -13.66 -5.28 -25.13
CA GLY A 298 -14.98 -5.85 -25.41
C GLY A 298 -14.99 -7.24 -26.06
N GLY A 299 -13.87 -7.66 -26.68
CA GLY A 299 -13.70 -8.96 -27.32
C GLY A 299 -12.48 -9.75 -26.86
N LEU A 300 -11.80 -9.34 -25.78
CA LEU A 300 -10.53 -9.95 -25.39
C LEU A 300 -10.72 -11.42 -24.98
N PRO A 301 -10.01 -12.38 -25.60
CA PRO A 301 -10.17 -13.79 -25.30
C PRO A 301 -9.51 -14.14 -23.96
N ARG A 302 -10.04 -15.19 -23.31
CA ARG A 302 -9.63 -15.61 -21.95
C ARG A 302 -8.14 -15.88 -21.80
N ASN A 303 -7.47 -16.43 -22.81
CA ASN A 303 -6.04 -16.72 -22.78
C ASN A 303 -5.14 -15.48 -22.90
N ARG A 304 -5.69 -14.32 -23.26
CA ARG A 304 -4.99 -13.03 -23.31
C ARG A 304 -5.40 -12.11 -22.16
N PHE A 305 -6.38 -12.51 -21.37
CA PHE A 305 -6.82 -11.77 -20.18
C PHE A 305 -5.87 -12.09 -19.02
N SER A 306 -5.28 -11.07 -18.43
CA SER A 306 -4.26 -11.15 -17.37
C SER A 306 -4.66 -10.29 -16.17
N GLY A 307 -3.88 -10.35 -15.08
CA GLY A 307 -4.11 -9.57 -13.85
C GLY A 307 -4.30 -8.07 -14.08
N THR A 308 -3.59 -7.50 -15.06
CA THR A 308 -3.69 -6.07 -15.41
C THR A 308 -5.09 -5.71 -15.91
N HIS A 309 -5.74 -6.61 -16.66
CA HIS A 309 -7.04 -6.39 -17.29
C HIS A 309 -8.20 -6.31 -16.29
N TYR A 310 -7.99 -6.76 -15.05
CA TYR A 310 -8.99 -6.57 -13.99
C TYR A 310 -9.20 -5.08 -13.67
N ALA A 311 -8.13 -4.27 -13.72
CA ALA A 311 -8.23 -2.82 -13.50
C ALA A 311 -8.98 -2.15 -14.67
N ASP A 312 -8.66 -2.49 -15.92
CA ASP A 312 -9.41 -2.02 -17.10
C ASP A 312 -10.90 -2.38 -16.96
N SER A 313 -11.19 -3.64 -16.66
CA SER A 313 -12.56 -4.16 -16.58
C SER A 313 -13.38 -3.53 -15.45
N TRP A 314 -12.76 -3.32 -14.29
CA TRP A 314 -13.38 -2.60 -13.17
C TRP A 314 -13.71 -1.17 -13.55
N SER A 315 -12.77 -0.44 -14.15
CA SER A 315 -12.95 0.98 -14.46
C SER A 315 -14.10 1.21 -15.46
N VAL A 316 -14.26 0.32 -16.44
CA VAL A 316 -15.38 0.35 -17.40
C VAL A 316 -16.70 0.03 -16.71
N MET A 317 -16.73 -0.99 -15.84
CA MET A 317 -17.92 -1.33 -15.06
C MET A 317 -18.33 -0.16 -14.15
N HIS A 318 -17.36 0.47 -13.49
CA HIS A 318 -17.57 1.62 -12.62
C HIS A 318 -18.06 2.84 -13.42
N TYR A 319 -17.46 3.17 -14.57
CA TYR A 319 -17.95 4.22 -15.48
C TYR A 319 -19.40 3.98 -15.92
N LEU A 320 -19.76 2.76 -16.31
CA LEU A 320 -21.11 2.45 -16.77
C LEU A 320 -22.16 2.53 -15.64
N ILE A 321 -21.77 2.28 -14.39
CA ILE A 321 -22.69 2.28 -13.24
C ILE A 321 -22.73 3.64 -12.52
N ASN A 322 -21.59 4.32 -12.39
CA ASN A 322 -21.36 5.49 -11.54
C ASN A 322 -20.92 6.74 -12.32
N GLY A 323 -20.59 6.60 -13.60
CA GLY A 323 -20.13 7.71 -14.44
C GLY A 323 -21.21 8.78 -14.70
N PRO A 324 -20.82 9.88 -15.38
CA PRO A 324 -21.70 11.02 -15.64
C PRO A 324 -23.00 10.61 -16.36
N ASP A 325 -22.91 9.63 -17.26
CA ASP A 325 -24.01 9.08 -18.03
C ASP A 325 -24.53 7.73 -17.49
N SER A 326 -24.46 7.52 -16.17
CA SER A 326 -24.84 6.25 -15.50
C SER A 326 -26.18 5.66 -15.92
N LYS A 327 -27.20 6.47 -16.24
CA LYS A 327 -28.49 5.96 -16.75
C LYS A 327 -28.35 5.29 -18.12
N LYS A 328 -27.52 5.85 -19.02
CA LYS A 328 -27.20 5.24 -20.32
C LYS A 328 -26.31 4.01 -20.11
N GLY A 329 -25.27 4.12 -19.28
CA GLY A 329 -24.36 3.02 -18.97
C GLY A 329 -25.04 1.81 -18.34
N GLN A 330 -25.98 2.00 -17.42
CA GLN A 330 -26.77 0.90 -16.87
C GLN A 330 -27.68 0.24 -17.92
N ARG A 331 -28.23 1.01 -18.87
CA ARG A 331 -28.99 0.45 -20.01
C ARG A 331 -28.07 -0.33 -20.95
N PHE A 332 -26.86 0.17 -21.22
CA PHE A 332 -25.82 -0.56 -21.95
C PHE A 332 -25.58 -1.93 -21.29
N LEU A 333 -25.36 -1.98 -19.97
CA LEU A 333 -25.10 -3.24 -19.26
C LEU A 333 -26.30 -4.21 -19.32
N VAL A 334 -27.52 -3.70 -19.23
CA VAL A 334 -28.74 -4.51 -19.36
C VAL A 334 -28.90 -5.09 -20.76
N ASP A 335 -28.65 -4.30 -21.81
CA ASP A 335 -28.73 -4.79 -23.19
C ASP A 335 -27.57 -5.74 -23.51
N TYR A 336 -26.36 -5.48 -22.98
CA TYR A 336 -25.21 -6.40 -23.07
C TYR A 336 -25.51 -7.74 -22.39
N TRP A 337 -26.12 -7.70 -21.20
CA TRP A 337 -26.61 -8.90 -20.50
C TRP A 337 -27.56 -9.71 -21.40
N LYS A 338 -28.62 -9.08 -21.92
CA LYS A 338 -29.62 -9.76 -22.77
C LYS A 338 -29.03 -10.32 -24.07
N LEU A 339 -28.05 -9.65 -24.67
CA LEU A 339 -27.36 -10.14 -25.85
C LEU A 339 -26.64 -11.46 -25.54
N GLY A 340 -25.92 -11.53 -24.41
CA GLY A 340 -25.20 -12.72 -24.00
C GLY A 340 -26.10 -13.92 -23.65
N GLU A 341 -27.34 -13.69 -23.22
CA GLU A 341 -28.32 -14.76 -23.01
C GLU A 341 -28.65 -15.49 -24.31
N ARG A 342 -28.64 -14.76 -25.43
CA ARG A 342 -29.04 -15.27 -26.76
C ARG A 342 -27.86 -15.82 -27.55
N ARG A 343 -26.71 -15.14 -27.51
CA ARG A 343 -25.53 -15.44 -28.34
C ARG A 343 -24.24 -15.06 -27.64
N ARG A 344 -23.10 -15.56 -28.15
CA ARG A 344 -21.79 -15.07 -27.73
C ARG A 344 -21.67 -13.59 -28.08
N VAL A 345 -21.24 -12.79 -27.10
CA VAL A 345 -20.94 -11.37 -27.26
C VAL A 345 -19.43 -11.17 -27.32
N GLY A 346 -18.99 -10.21 -28.13
CA GLY A 346 -17.58 -9.84 -28.28
C GLY A 346 -17.43 -8.41 -28.75
N GLN A 347 -16.27 -8.09 -29.34
CA GLN A 347 -15.90 -6.73 -29.76
C GLN A 347 -16.97 -6.03 -30.60
N ARG A 348 -17.53 -6.71 -31.62
CA ARG A 348 -18.58 -6.11 -32.46
C ARG A 348 -19.81 -5.69 -31.64
N GLN A 349 -20.32 -6.56 -30.78
CA GLN A 349 -21.50 -6.24 -29.96
C GLN A 349 -21.21 -5.14 -28.94
N PHE A 350 -19.98 -5.07 -28.44
CA PHE A 350 -19.56 -3.98 -27.57
C PHE A 350 -19.59 -2.65 -28.34
N ASN A 351 -18.98 -2.60 -29.53
CA ASN A 351 -18.97 -1.42 -30.38
C ASN A 351 -20.39 -1.00 -30.80
N ASP A 352 -21.24 -1.94 -31.22
CA ASP A 352 -22.63 -1.67 -31.60
C ASP A 352 -23.43 -1.01 -30.45
N LEU A 353 -23.16 -1.42 -29.19
CA LEU A 353 -23.77 -0.77 -28.02
C LEU A 353 -23.12 0.58 -27.69
N ALA A 354 -21.80 0.72 -27.89
CA ALA A 354 -21.11 1.99 -27.69
C ALA A 354 -21.68 3.06 -28.64
N GLU A 355 -21.82 2.73 -29.93
CA GLU A 355 -22.46 3.58 -30.94
C GLU A 355 -23.88 3.99 -30.53
N ARG A 356 -24.65 3.04 -29.98
CA ARG A 356 -26.03 3.31 -29.58
C ARG A 356 -26.18 4.22 -28.36
N TYR A 357 -25.25 4.17 -27.40
CA TYR A 357 -25.40 4.83 -26.10
C TYR A 357 -24.45 6.01 -25.89
N PHE A 358 -23.37 6.09 -26.67
CA PHE A 358 -22.26 7.03 -26.52
C PHE A 358 -21.78 7.57 -27.89
N ASP A 359 -22.65 7.52 -28.90
CA ASP A 359 -22.44 7.94 -30.29
C ASP A 359 -21.44 7.09 -31.09
N ASP A 360 -20.26 6.80 -30.54
CA ASP A 360 -19.31 5.82 -31.08
C ASP A 360 -18.36 5.29 -29.98
N ILE A 361 -17.48 4.36 -30.37
CA ILE A 361 -16.54 3.72 -29.45
C ILE A 361 -15.39 4.64 -29.00
N ASP A 362 -14.96 5.57 -29.86
CA ASP A 362 -13.85 6.48 -29.57
C ASP A 362 -14.30 7.59 -28.62
N GLN A 363 -15.54 8.08 -28.79
CA GLN A 363 -16.17 9.03 -27.86
C GLN A 363 -16.45 8.40 -26.50
N MET A 364 -16.92 7.15 -26.48
CA MET A 364 -17.05 6.39 -25.24
C MET A 364 -15.69 6.24 -24.55
N GLU A 365 -14.63 5.93 -25.30
CA GLU A 365 -13.28 5.77 -24.77
C GLU A 365 -12.71 7.09 -24.23
N ALA A 366 -12.87 8.21 -24.94
CA ALA A 366 -12.45 9.53 -24.47
C ALA A 366 -13.18 9.93 -23.17
N SER A 367 -14.50 9.78 -23.13
CA SER A 367 -15.31 10.08 -21.94
C SER A 367 -14.96 9.17 -20.77
N TRP A 368 -14.70 7.89 -21.02
CA TRP A 368 -14.26 6.94 -19.99
C TRP A 368 -12.87 7.30 -19.45
N GLN A 369 -11.90 7.65 -20.30
CA GLN A 369 -10.57 8.05 -19.87
C GLN A 369 -10.61 9.31 -19.01
N GLU A 370 -11.33 10.34 -19.47
CA GLU A 370 -11.53 11.58 -18.70
C GLU A 370 -12.14 11.28 -17.33
N TYR A 371 -13.18 10.45 -17.30
CA TYR A 371 -13.80 10.01 -16.06
C TYR A 371 -12.79 9.33 -15.13
N VAL A 372 -12.07 8.32 -15.61
CA VAL A 372 -11.12 7.54 -14.79
C VAL A 372 -9.99 8.42 -14.27
N LEU A 373 -9.45 9.32 -15.09
CA LEU A 373 -8.41 10.27 -14.66
C LEU A 373 -8.93 11.29 -13.63
N SER A 374 -10.22 11.60 -13.65
CA SER A 374 -10.84 12.49 -12.65
C SER A 374 -11.11 11.83 -11.29
N LEU A 375 -11.13 10.50 -11.23
CA LEU A 375 -11.43 9.77 -10.00
C LEU A 375 -10.32 9.96 -8.96
N LYS A 376 -10.75 10.12 -7.71
CA LYS A 376 -9.88 10.07 -6.54
C LYS A 376 -10.26 8.85 -5.70
N PRO A 377 -9.31 8.06 -5.22
CA PRO A 377 -9.63 6.96 -4.31
C PRO A 377 -10.21 7.52 -3.00
N ASP A 378 -11.10 6.77 -2.38
CA ASP A 378 -11.56 7.09 -1.03
C ASP A 378 -10.34 7.15 -0.09
N PRO A 379 -10.34 8.05 0.91
CA PRO A 379 -9.30 8.04 1.93
C PRO A 379 -9.10 6.64 2.52
N ALA A 380 -7.85 6.27 2.80
CA ALA A 380 -7.54 4.94 3.33
C ALA A 380 -8.09 4.70 4.75
N GLY A 381 -8.71 5.70 5.36
CA GLY A 381 -9.26 5.69 6.71
C GLY A 381 -10.11 6.92 6.98
N GLU A 382 -10.61 7.02 8.20
CA GLU A 382 -11.46 8.10 8.68
C GLU A 382 -10.71 8.92 9.74
N VAL A 383 -10.95 10.24 9.77
CA VAL A 383 -10.44 11.12 10.83
C VAL A 383 -11.55 11.34 11.85
N ASP A 384 -11.25 11.06 13.11
CA ASP A 384 -12.08 11.36 14.28
C ASP A 384 -11.26 12.25 15.22
N GLU A 385 -11.63 13.52 15.32
CA GLU A 385 -10.92 14.55 16.08
C GLU A 385 -9.41 14.63 15.74
N ASP A 386 -8.56 14.11 16.62
CA ASP A 386 -7.11 14.09 16.48
C ASP A 386 -6.58 12.82 15.82
N ARG A 387 -7.43 11.82 15.55
CA ARG A 387 -7.01 10.47 15.16
C ARG A 387 -7.48 10.09 13.77
N PHE A 388 -6.55 9.75 12.90
CA PHE A 388 -6.84 9.00 11.68
C PHE A 388 -6.84 7.50 11.95
N THR A 389 -7.82 6.79 11.39
CA THR A 389 -8.03 5.36 11.61
C THR A 389 -8.32 4.67 10.28
N SER A 390 -7.42 3.77 9.87
CA SER A 390 -7.58 2.93 8.69
C SER A 390 -7.97 1.50 9.07
N MET A 391 -9.22 1.15 8.78
CA MET A 391 -9.72 -0.23 8.94
C MET A 391 -9.13 -1.20 7.92
N ASP A 392 -8.90 -0.72 6.70
CA ASP A 392 -8.44 -1.56 5.59
C ASP A 392 -6.95 -1.89 5.68
N PHE A 393 -6.16 -0.97 6.25
CA PHE A 393 -4.73 -1.15 6.47
C PHE A 393 -4.37 -1.37 7.95
N MET A 394 -5.39 -1.47 8.82
CA MET A 394 -5.31 -1.89 10.22
C MET A 394 -4.32 -1.06 11.06
N PHE A 395 -4.40 0.27 10.91
CA PHE A 395 -3.60 1.20 11.69
C PHE A 395 -4.39 2.46 12.07
N SER A 396 -3.93 3.15 13.10
CA SER A 396 -4.35 4.49 13.45
C SER A 396 -3.12 5.36 13.69
N ILE A 397 -3.23 6.66 13.41
CA ILE A 397 -2.24 7.67 13.74
C ILE A 397 -2.95 8.83 14.43
N VAL A 398 -2.33 9.37 15.48
CA VAL A 398 -2.82 10.52 16.23
C VAL A 398 -1.97 11.72 15.87
N ARG A 399 -2.65 12.85 15.72
CA ARG A 399 -2.08 14.13 15.42
C ARG A 399 -1.16 14.59 16.58
N PRO A 400 0.05 15.08 16.28
CA PRO A 400 0.98 15.57 17.30
C PRO A 400 0.45 16.74 18.13
N ASP A 401 -0.02 17.78 17.46
CA ASP A 401 -0.55 19.01 18.05
C ASP A 401 -1.52 19.71 17.07
N GLU A 402 -2.16 20.79 17.51
CA GLU A 402 -3.21 21.49 16.73
C GLU A 402 -2.75 22.09 15.40
N ARG A 403 -1.44 22.36 15.22
CA ARG A 403 -0.88 22.93 13.99
C ARG A 403 -0.87 21.94 12.83
N TRP A 404 -0.86 20.65 13.14
CA TRP A 404 -0.92 19.59 12.15
C TRP A 404 -2.36 19.41 11.63
N GLN A 405 -2.49 19.15 10.33
CA GLN A 405 -3.78 18.94 9.68
C GLN A 405 -3.69 17.73 8.77
N TYR A 406 -4.71 16.85 8.84
CA TYR A 406 -4.86 15.76 7.88
C TYR A 406 -5.25 16.31 6.51
N VAL A 407 -4.57 15.86 5.47
CA VAL A 407 -4.78 16.30 4.08
C VAL A 407 -5.01 15.07 3.21
N LEU A 408 -6.22 14.52 3.31
CA LEU A 408 -6.57 13.24 2.69
C LEU A 408 -6.90 13.36 1.20
N ASP A 409 -7.04 14.58 0.68
CA ASP A 409 -7.37 14.92 -0.70
C ASP A 409 -6.13 15.15 -1.58
N GLU A 410 -4.95 15.27 -0.99
CA GLU A 410 -3.64 15.47 -1.65
C GLU A 410 -2.71 14.24 -1.51
N ILE A 411 -3.24 13.09 -1.10
CA ILE A 411 -2.49 11.84 -0.99
C ILE A 411 -2.04 11.34 -2.37
N GLN A 412 -0.77 10.96 -2.50
CA GLN A 412 -0.21 10.42 -3.74
C GLN A 412 -0.47 8.90 -3.86
N ASP A 413 -0.09 8.32 -5.00
CA ASP A 413 -0.34 6.93 -5.46
C ASP A 413 -0.20 5.81 -4.41
N ARG A 414 0.52 6.01 -3.31
CA ARG A 414 0.65 4.96 -2.27
C ARG A 414 0.58 5.49 -0.85
N ASP A 415 0.20 6.76 -0.70
CA ASP A 415 0.02 7.37 0.61
C ASP A 415 -1.32 6.93 1.19
N LEU A 416 -1.29 6.41 2.41
CA LEU A 416 -2.49 6.04 3.17
C LEU A 416 -3.02 7.22 3.96
N VAL A 417 -2.10 8.03 4.51
CA VAL A 417 -2.42 9.25 5.25
C VAL A 417 -1.29 10.25 5.06
N LEU A 418 -1.69 11.51 4.97
CA LEU A 418 -0.83 12.68 4.92
C LEU A 418 -1.30 13.65 6.02
N MET A 419 -0.36 14.11 6.83
CA MET A 419 -0.52 15.28 7.69
C MET A 419 0.47 16.36 7.27
N ARG A 420 0.08 17.63 7.36
CA ARG A 420 0.96 18.77 7.13
C ARG A 420 0.74 19.87 8.15
N ILE A 421 1.73 20.73 8.33
CA ILE A 421 1.52 22.05 8.94
C ILE A 421 1.23 23.04 7.79
N PRO A 422 0.08 23.74 7.78
CA PRO A 422 -0.23 24.77 6.80
C PRO A 422 0.90 25.80 6.67
N GLU A 423 1.08 26.38 5.49
CA GLU A 423 2.10 27.42 5.20
C GLU A 423 3.57 26.95 5.28
N THR A 424 3.82 25.69 5.68
CA THR A 424 5.15 25.07 5.66
C THR A 424 5.22 23.93 4.65
N ARG A 425 6.41 23.34 4.45
CA ARG A 425 6.56 22.05 3.75
C ARG A 425 6.72 20.88 4.72
N ASN A 426 6.39 21.08 6.00
CA ASN A 426 6.47 20.03 7.00
C ASN A 426 5.32 19.05 6.85
N GLU A 427 5.65 17.76 6.70
CA GLU A 427 4.67 16.72 6.44
C GLU A 427 5.00 15.40 7.12
N ILE A 428 3.97 14.63 7.47
CA ILE A 428 4.06 13.24 7.91
C ILE A 428 3.25 12.41 6.92
N ARG A 429 3.89 11.42 6.29
CA ARG A 429 3.27 10.49 5.34
C ARG A 429 3.42 9.05 5.81
N VAL A 430 2.36 8.26 5.65
CA VAL A 430 2.42 6.80 5.78
C VAL A 430 2.22 6.23 4.39
N ARG A 431 3.20 5.46 3.91
CA ARG A 431 3.23 4.89 2.56
C ARG A 431 3.42 3.38 2.61
N ILE A 432 2.77 2.67 1.69
CA ILE A 432 3.02 1.23 1.50
C ILE A 432 3.63 1.01 0.12
N LEU A 433 4.64 0.14 0.04
CA LEU A 433 5.18 -0.32 -1.23
C LEU A 433 4.46 -1.62 -1.67
N SER A 434 3.99 -1.66 -2.91
CA SER A 434 3.35 -2.84 -3.48
C SER A 434 4.38 -3.82 -4.05
N LYS A 435 3.99 -5.10 -4.04
CA LYS A 435 4.84 -6.28 -4.32
C LYS A 435 5.22 -6.50 -5.80
N THR A 436 5.03 -5.53 -6.69
CA THR A 436 5.34 -5.75 -8.12
C THR A 436 6.83 -5.87 -8.43
N GLU A 437 7.71 -5.68 -7.44
CA GLU A 437 9.14 -5.98 -7.53
C GLU A 437 9.60 -6.68 -6.24
N ASP A 438 9.66 -8.02 -6.27
CA ASP A 438 9.99 -8.91 -5.14
C ASP A 438 11.41 -8.73 -4.53
N THR A 439 12.11 -7.64 -4.86
CA THR A 439 13.45 -7.30 -4.35
C THR A 439 13.59 -5.86 -3.86
N GLN A 440 12.59 -5.00 -4.03
CA GLN A 440 12.75 -3.58 -3.73
C GLN A 440 12.58 -3.32 -2.22
N ARG A 441 13.69 -3.02 -1.55
CA ARG A 441 13.68 -2.52 -0.18
C ARG A 441 13.12 -1.09 -0.19
N PRO A 442 12.49 -0.60 0.89
CA PRO A 442 12.10 0.80 1.00
C PRO A 442 13.20 1.78 0.62
N GLN A 443 14.43 1.46 1.00
CA GLN A 443 15.63 2.21 0.63
C GLN A 443 15.80 2.38 -0.90
N ASP A 444 15.50 1.35 -1.69
CA ASP A 444 15.70 1.39 -3.14
C ASP A 444 14.73 2.39 -3.80
N TRP A 445 13.48 2.50 -3.31
CA TRP A 445 12.52 3.54 -3.72
C TRP A 445 12.96 4.95 -3.28
N ILE A 446 13.44 5.08 -2.04
CA ILE A 446 13.98 6.35 -1.53
C ILE A 446 15.10 6.84 -2.44
N ASP A 447 16.01 5.96 -2.83
CA ASP A 447 17.20 6.31 -3.62
C ASP A 447 16.88 6.55 -5.11
N SER A 448 15.95 5.79 -5.70
CA SER A 448 15.65 5.84 -7.14
C SER A 448 14.66 6.94 -7.51
N GLU A 449 13.69 7.25 -6.65
CA GLU A 449 12.58 8.16 -6.97
C GLU A 449 12.56 9.39 -6.07
N LEU A 450 12.45 9.18 -4.75
CA LEU A 450 12.16 10.27 -3.83
C LEU A 450 13.32 11.26 -3.69
N LEU A 451 14.53 10.75 -3.45
CA LEU A 451 15.72 11.59 -3.27
C LEU A 451 16.06 12.38 -4.53
N PRO A 452 16.05 11.81 -5.74
CA PRO A 452 16.20 12.57 -6.97
C PRO A 452 15.14 13.68 -7.11
N ALA A 453 13.87 13.39 -6.82
CA ALA A 453 12.79 14.39 -6.89
C ALA A 453 13.00 15.53 -5.88
N LEU A 454 13.35 15.21 -4.62
CA LEU A 454 13.64 16.21 -3.59
C LEU A 454 14.87 17.04 -3.95
N ARG A 455 15.96 16.40 -4.37
CA ARG A 455 17.21 17.09 -4.75
C ARG A 455 17.05 17.97 -5.98
N LYS A 456 16.14 17.63 -6.90
CA LYS A 456 15.79 18.48 -8.04
C LYS A 456 15.13 19.78 -7.60
N LYS A 457 14.31 19.74 -6.56
CA LYS A 457 13.46 20.86 -6.11
C LYS A 457 14.09 21.68 -4.98
N TYR A 458 14.89 21.07 -4.12
CA TYR A 458 15.39 21.65 -2.88
C TYR A 458 16.92 21.61 -2.81
N ARG A 459 17.51 22.32 -1.84
CA ARG A 459 18.95 22.25 -1.54
C ARG A 459 19.21 21.59 -0.18
N ASP A 460 20.44 21.11 0.01
CA ASP A 460 20.92 20.51 1.25
C ASP A 460 20.03 19.38 1.79
N VAL A 461 19.48 18.56 0.88
CA VAL A 461 18.63 17.40 1.23
C VAL A 461 19.44 16.39 2.03
N ARG A 462 19.09 16.24 3.31
CA ARG A 462 19.65 15.23 4.24
C ARG A 462 18.62 14.16 4.50
N THR A 463 19.09 12.93 4.65
CA THR A 463 18.26 11.77 4.97
C THR A 463 18.75 11.11 6.23
N LEU A 464 17.80 10.78 7.09
CA LEU A 464 18.00 9.95 8.26
C LEU A 464 17.05 8.77 8.14
N SER A 465 17.53 7.56 8.41
CA SER A 465 16.75 6.33 8.36
C SER A 465 16.78 5.63 9.71
N GLY A 466 15.72 4.91 10.05
CA GLY A 466 15.64 4.08 11.26
C GLY A 466 14.52 3.05 11.16
N ASP A 467 14.39 2.24 12.20
CA ASP A 467 13.22 1.37 12.41
C ASP A 467 12.24 2.07 13.36
N LEU A 468 10.96 2.05 13.01
CA LEU A 468 9.88 2.53 13.84
C LEU A 468 8.85 1.40 13.94
N GLY A 469 8.84 0.66 15.05
CA GLY A 469 7.87 -0.40 15.35
C GLY A 469 7.79 -1.49 14.28
N GLY A 470 8.95 -1.88 13.72
CA GLY A 470 9.05 -2.88 12.65
C GLY A 470 8.76 -2.36 11.25
N LEU A 471 8.64 -1.03 11.08
CA LEU A 471 8.61 -0.35 9.78
C LEU A 471 9.90 0.41 9.53
N ASP A 472 10.29 0.54 8.27
CA ASP A 472 11.34 1.47 7.90
C ASP A 472 10.81 2.90 7.96
N ALA A 473 11.49 3.77 8.70
CA ALA A 473 11.14 5.16 8.88
C ALA A 473 12.25 6.07 8.37
N TYR A 474 11.87 7.12 7.64
CA TYR A 474 12.78 8.06 7.01
C TYR A 474 12.41 9.50 7.38
N VAL A 475 13.42 10.32 7.63
CA VAL A 475 13.29 11.76 7.83
C VAL A 475 14.13 12.48 6.80
N PHE A 476 13.52 13.39 6.06
CA PHE A 476 14.18 14.24 5.08
C PHE A 476 14.20 15.66 5.59
N GLU A 477 15.39 16.25 5.74
CA GLU A 477 15.56 17.67 6.02
C GLU A 477 16.02 18.38 4.74
N PHE A 478 15.40 19.51 4.38
CA PHE A 478 15.74 20.24 3.17
C PHE A 478 15.40 21.73 3.29
N TYR A 479 15.98 22.55 2.40
CA TYR A 479 15.74 23.99 2.33
C TYR A 479 15.20 24.38 0.96
N ASP A 480 14.34 25.41 0.92
CA ASP A 480 13.94 26.01 -0.35
C ASP A 480 15.16 26.50 -1.12
N ARG A 481 15.16 26.27 -2.45
CA ARG A 481 16.16 26.89 -3.32
C ARG A 481 15.85 28.38 -3.40
N PRO A 482 16.85 29.26 -3.26
CA PRO A 482 16.64 30.67 -3.55
C PRO A 482 16.15 30.82 -5.00
N PRO A 483 15.27 31.79 -5.29
CA PRO A 483 14.80 32.02 -6.66
C PRO A 483 16.01 32.20 -7.57
N GLU A 484 15.99 31.55 -8.74
CA GLU A 484 17.05 31.76 -9.73
C GLU A 484 17.14 33.27 -10.00
N PRO A 485 18.35 33.87 -9.97
CA PRO A 485 18.48 35.27 -10.29
C PRO A 485 17.88 35.47 -11.67
N LYS A 486 16.91 36.39 -11.78
CA LYS A 486 16.40 36.82 -13.08
C LYS A 486 17.61 37.15 -13.91
N LYS A 487 17.81 36.44 -15.03
CA LYS A 487 18.77 36.87 -16.04
C LYS A 487 18.35 38.30 -16.40
N THR A 488 19.13 39.27 -15.96
CA THR A 488 19.02 40.63 -16.45
C THR A 488 19.26 40.56 -17.95
N GLU A 489 18.20 40.87 -18.70
CA GLU A 489 18.27 41.23 -20.11
C GLU A 489 19.03 42.56 -20.22
N GLU A 490 20.34 42.53 -20.03
CA GLU A 490 21.25 43.63 -20.38
C GLU A 490 22.53 43.03 -20.95
N GLU A 491 22.42 42.55 -22.18
CA GLU A 491 23.41 42.73 -23.25
C GLU A 491 22.76 42.35 -24.60
N GLU A 492 21.64 43.01 -24.92
CA GLU A 492 21.28 43.26 -26.32
C GLU A 492 21.73 44.69 -26.64
N GLY A 493 22.82 44.83 -27.39
CA GLY A 493 23.17 46.13 -27.95
C GLY A 493 24.61 46.37 -28.36
N ALA A 494 25.17 45.54 -29.26
CA ALA A 494 25.95 46.04 -30.42
C ALA A 494 26.54 44.88 -31.26
N GLY A 495 26.06 44.75 -32.51
CA GLY A 495 26.89 44.29 -33.63
C GLY A 495 26.51 42.97 -34.28
N GLU A 496 25.58 43.02 -35.24
CA GLU A 496 25.58 42.09 -36.38
C GLU A 496 26.91 42.16 -37.14
N ALA A 497 27.56 41.01 -37.36
CA ALA A 497 28.08 40.58 -38.68
C ALA A 497 28.94 39.30 -38.56
N GLY A 498 28.62 38.30 -39.39
CA GLY A 498 29.66 37.50 -40.07
C GLY A 498 29.93 36.07 -39.56
N GLU A 499 29.37 35.12 -40.28
CA GLU A 499 29.95 33.84 -40.74
C GLU A 499 31.16 33.19 -40.02
N LYS A 500 30.98 31.86 -39.80
CA LYS A 500 31.94 30.74 -39.98
C LYS A 500 33.12 30.60 -39.00
N GLY A 501 33.26 29.36 -38.51
CA GLY A 501 34.55 28.66 -38.52
C GLY A 501 35.05 28.12 -37.18
N ALA A 502 35.49 26.87 -37.22
CA ALA A 502 36.12 26.10 -36.16
C ALA A 502 37.39 26.75 -35.56
N GLY A 503 37.80 26.29 -34.37
CA GLY A 503 39.22 26.18 -34.04
C GLY A 503 39.62 26.50 -32.60
N ALA A 504 40.46 25.63 -32.06
CA ALA A 504 41.16 25.67 -30.77
C ALA A 504 41.99 26.94 -30.48
N GLY A 505 42.38 27.12 -29.21
CA GLY A 505 43.69 27.69 -28.87
C GLY A 505 43.71 28.84 -27.86
N ASP A 506 43.96 28.49 -26.60
CA ASP A 506 45.03 28.98 -25.72
C ASP A 506 45.49 30.46 -25.66
N THR A 507 45.91 30.81 -24.43
CA THR A 507 46.90 31.82 -24.01
C THR A 507 46.60 33.33 -23.93
N THR A 508 46.60 33.79 -22.66
CA THR A 508 47.37 34.91 -22.07
C THR A 508 47.31 36.34 -22.62
N GLY A 509 47.07 37.29 -21.71
CA GLY A 509 48.10 38.27 -21.39
C GLY A 509 47.80 39.77 -21.58
N PHE A 510 47.65 40.44 -20.44
CA PHE A 510 48.35 41.69 -20.07
C PHE A 510 48.02 43.04 -20.75
N SER A 511 47.49 43.93 -19.89
CA SER A 511 48.04 45.24 -19.50
C SER A 511 47.78 46.53 -20.29
N GLN A 512 47.42 47.54 -19.47
CA GLN A 512 47.81 48.97 -19.50
C GLN A 512 47.12 49.84 -20.57
N LYS A 513 46.75 51.11 -20.34
CA LYS A 513 46.93 52.10 -19.26
C LYS A 513 46.15 53.37 -19.68
N GLN A 514 45.92 54.27 -18.70
CA GLN A 514 45.79 55.74 -18.85
C GLN A 514 44.56 56.23 -19.64
N GLY A 515 43.90 57.33 -19.32
CA GLY A 515 44.07 58.46 -18.39
C GLY A 515 42.91 59.40 -18.76
N LEU A 516 42.29 60.16 -17.87
CA LEU A 516 42.74 61.44 -17.35
C LEU A 516 41.48 62.08 -16.77
N SER A 517 41.53 62.53 -15.51
CA SER A 517 40.57 63.48 -14.95
C SER A 517 40.95 64.90 -15.36
N PRO A 518 40.00 65.84 -15.38
CA PRO A 518 39.92 66.80 -14.26
C PRO A 518 38.46 67.06 -13.84
N GLN A 519 38.11 66.87 -12.57
CA GLN A 519 38.23 67.83 -11.46
C GLN A 519 37.22 68.99 -11.53
N GLN A 520 36.12 68.85 -10.77
CA GLN A 520 35.38 69.93 -10.11
C GLN A 520 34.78 69.36 -8.81
N ASP A 521 35.24 69.90 -7.67
CA ASP A 521 34.73 69.65 -6.31
C ASP A 521 33.47 70.53 -6.03
N PRO A 522 32.79 70.44 -4.87
CA PRO A 522 31.57 69.67 -4.70
C PRO A 522 30.37 70.53 -4.21
N PRO A 523 29.14 70.02 -4.23
CA PRO A 523 28.13 70.41 -3.26
C PRO A 523 27.99 69.34 -2.17
N GLU A 524 27.98 69.80 -0.92
CA GLU A 524 27.73 69.04 0.30
C GLU A 524 26.31 68.44 0.37
N PRO A 525 26.07 67.46 1.26
CA PRO A 525 25.21 66.31 0.99
C PRO A 525 23.76 66.56 1.36
N GLU A 526 22.85 66.28 0.42
CA GLU A 526 21.45 66.00 0.72
C GLU A 526 21.25 64.48 0.71
N GLY A 527 20.60 63.99 1.76
CA GLY A 527 20.67 62.61 2.21
C GLY A 527 20.18 61.58 1.19
N GLU A 528 21.06 60.63 0.86
CA GLU A 528 20.66 59.34 0.33
C GLU A 528 20.03 58.52 1.45
N SER A 529 18.72 58.35 1.36
CA SER A 529 18.04 57.21 1.96
C SER A 529 18.57 55.95 1.29
N GLU A 530 19.36 55.16 2.01
CA GLU A 530 19.51 53.74 1.72
C GLU A 530 18.10 53.13 1.71
N GLU A 531 17.51 52.94 0.53
CA GLU A 531 16.49 51.92 0.35
C GLU A 531 17.19 50.59 0.61
N ALA A 532 17.13 50.15 1.86
CA ALA A 532 17.51 48.82 2.26
C ALA A 532 16.73 47.83 1.38
N ALA A 533 17.43 47.19 0.46
CA ALA A 533 16.93 46.02 -0.24
C ALA A 533 16.35 45.08 0.82
N GLU A 534 15.05 44.78 0.71
CA GLU A 534 14.40 43.86 1.64
C GLU A 534 15.27 42.61 1.77
N PRO A 535 15.65 42.21 3.00
CA PRO A 535 16.50 41.05 3.19
C PRO A 535 15.81 39.86 2.53
N ALA A 536 16.52 39.21 1.60
CA ALA A 536 16.03 37.99 0.96
C ALA A 536 15.55 37.04 2.07
N PRO A 537 14.31 36.52 2.00
CA PRO A 537 13.71 35.77 3.09
C PRO A 537 14.64 34.63 3.49
N GLU A 538 14.92 34.52 4.80
CA GLU A 538 15.80 33.48 5.30
C GLU A 538 15.31 32.11 4.83
N PRO A 539 16.21 31.23 4.36
CA PRO A 539 15.84 29.94 3.80
C PRO A 539 15.13 29.10 4.87
N LEU A 540 13.83 28.88 4.69
CA LEU A 540 13.02 28.07 5.59
C LEU A 540 13.51 26.62 5.57
N LYS A 541 13.81 26.08 6.75
CA LYS A 541 14.13 24.67 6.94
C LYS A 541 12.83 23.86 7.01
N HIS A 542 12.72 22.84 6.16
CA HIS A 542 11.56 21.96 6.10
C HIS A 542 11.94 20.51 6.43
N ARG A 543 10.95 19.74 6.92
CA ARG A 543 11.08 18.31 7.25
C ARG A 543 9.94 17.47 6.69
N SER A 544 10.25 16.40 5.99
CA SER A 544 9.27 15.37 5.60
C SER A 544 9.56 14.07 6.33
N TYR A 545 8.56 13.56 7.05
CA TYR A 545 8.60 12.32 7.79
C TYR A 545 7.84 11.25 7.01
N ILE A 546 8.51 10.17 6.63
CA ILE A 546 7.91 9.11 5.82
C ILE A 546 8.05 7.78 6.55
N LEU A 547 6.91 7.16 6.86
CA LEU A 547 6.84 5.80 7.37
C LEU A 547 6.53 4.86 6.21
N VAL A 548 7.42 3.90 5.94
CA VAL A 548 7.31 2.98 4.82
C VAL A 548 7.12 1.56 5.32
N GLY A 549 5.99 0.95 4.95
CA GLY A 549 5.74 -0.47 5.17
C GLY A 549 6.08 -1.33 3.97
N VAL A 550 6.77 -2.44 4.23
CA VAL A 550 6.97 -3.54 3.26
C VAL A 550 5.89 -4.59 3.49
N SER A 551 5.19 -4.94 2.41
CA SER A 551 4.05 -5.86 2.44
C SER A 551 4.48 -7.31 2.70
N ASN A 552 4.50 -7.71 3.97
CA ASN A 552 4.27 -9.10 4.36
C ASN A 552 3.13 -9.13 5.39
N ALA A 553 2.12 -9.95 5.12
CA ALA A 553 0.84 -10.04 5.82
C ALA A 553 0.90 -10.54 7.29
N TYR A 554 2.04 -10.39 7.96
CA TYR A 554 2.22 -10.81 9.34
C TYR A 554 2.44 -9.59 10.24
N GLU A 555 1.34 -9.21 10.90
CA GLU A 555 1.28 -8.51 12.19
C GLU A 555 2.41 -7.50 12.45
N LEU A 556 2.26 -6.31 11.87
CA LEU A 556 2.92 -5.13 12.41
C LEU A 556 2.35 -4.88 13.81
N ARG A 557 3.19 -5.01 14.84
CA ARG A 557 2.83 -4.88 16.26
C ARG A 557 3.60 -3.71 16.85
N GLY A 558 2.88 -2.66 17.27
CA GLY A 558 3.50 -1.59 18.04
C GLY A 558 2.59 -0.39 18.25
N SER A 559 2.68 0.18 19.45
CA SER A 559 2.49 1.60 19.72
C SER A 559 3.89 2.19 19.92
N PHE A 560 4.23 3.29 19.26
CA PHE A 560 5.60 3.81 19.24
C PHE A 560 5.94 4.60 20.49
N GLU A 561 7.04 4.24 21.15
CA GLU A 561 7.74 5.07 22.14
C GLU A 561 9.25 4.79 22.06
N GLN A 562 9.87 4.98 20.89
CA GLN A 562 11.31 4.77 20.75
C GLN A 562 12.06 6.10 20.97
N ALA A 563 12.73 6.22 22.12
CA ALA A 563 13.43 7.43 22.55
C ALA A 563 14.47 7.98 21.53
N GLN A 564 14.97 7.14 20.62
CA GLN A 564 15.89 7.55 19.55
C GLN A 564 15.22 8.37 18.45
N PHE A 565 13.98 8.05 18.07
CA PHE A 565 13.26 8.81 17.03
C PHE A 565 12.70 10.12 17.60
N ASN A 566 12.34 10.16 18.88
CA ASN A 566 11.90 11.38 19.58
C ASN A 566 12.95 12.51 19.53
N ALA A 567 14.24 12.20 19.48
CA ALA A 567 15.29 13.20 19.29
C ALA A 567 15.31 13.80 17.87
N LEU A 568 14.82 13.06 16.88
CA LEU A 568 14.75 13.47 15.46
C LEU A 568 13.46 14.22 15.13
N LEU A 569 12.43 14.04 15.95
CA LEU A 569 11.13 14.68 15.87
C LEU A 569 11.03 15.92 16.79
N ALA A 570 12.10 16.69 16.96
CA ALA A 570 12.20 17.73 18.00
C ALA A 570 11.12 18.84 17.92
N ASP A 571 10.46 19.01 16.78
CA ASP A 571 9.34 19.91 16.51
C ASP A 571 7.95 19.25 16.68
N LEU A 572 7.92 17.93 16.91
CA LEU A 572 6.74 17.14 17.21
C LEU A 572 6.76 16.77 18.69
N GLU A 573 5.77 17.24 19.44
CA GLU A 573 5.66 16.90 20.87
C GLU A 573 5.52 15.39 21.10
N TRP A 574 4.84 14.67 20.19
CA TRP A 574 4.76 13.22 20.11
C TRP A 574 4.03 12.81 18.82
N VAL A 575 4.23 11.57 18.33
CA VAL A 575 3.36 10.94 17.31
C VAL A 575 2.99 9.57 17.85
N ALA A 576 1.70 9.31 18.09
CA ALA A 576 1.26 7.92 18.31
C ALA A 576 0.70 7.37 17.02
N PHE A 577 1.36 6.36 16.52
CA PHE A 577 0.78 5.43 15.59
C PHE A 577 0.55 4.13 16.36
N SER A 578 -0.54 3.46 16.05
CA SER A 578 -0.83 2.14 16.55
C SER A 578 -1.29 1.30 15.38
N PHE A 579 -0.72 0.11 15.22
CA PHE A 579 -1.39 -0.92 14.44
C PHE A 579 -2.57 -1.42 15.26
N GLU A 580 -3.62 -0.61 15.31
CA GLU A 580 -4.88 -1.05 15.83
C GLU A 580 -5.42 -2.10 14.86
N LYS A 581 -5.45 -3.36 15.30
CA LYS A 581 -6.57 -4.22 14.91
C LYS A 581 -7.80 -3.54 15.50
N ILE A 582 -8.35 -2.57 14.77
CA ILE A 582 -9.35 -1.65 15.28
C ILE A 582 -10.46 -2.47 15.91
N LEU A 583 -10.59 -2.28 17.22
CA LEU A 583 -11.44 -3.00 18.16
C LEU A 583 -12.93 -2.82 17.85
N ARG A 584 -13.27 -2.06 16.81
CA ARG A 584 -14.64 -1.72 16.41
C ARG A 584 -14.94 -2.24 15.01
N ASN A 585 -15.77 -3.28 14.98
CA ASN A 585 -16.64 -3.64 13.86
C ASN A 585 -15.94 -4.08 12.57
N ARG A 586 -15.08 -5.10 12.66
CA ARG A 586 -14.84 -6.02 11.52
C ARG A 586 -14.90 -7.50 11.92
N TRP A 587 -15.92 -7.84 12.72
CA TRP A 587 -16.44 -9.21 12.88
C TRP A 587 -17.97 -9.19 12.78
#